data_AF-A0A3N5Y6J7-F1
#
_entry.id   AF-A0A3N5Y6J7-F1
#
_cell.length_a   1.000
_cell.length_b   1.000
_cell.length_c   1.000
_cell.angle_alpha   90.00
_cell.angle_beta   90.00
_cell.angle_gamma   90.00
#
_symmetry.space_group_name_H-M   'P 1'
#
loop_
_entity.id
_entity.type
_entity.pdbx_description
1 polymer ?
#
loop_
_entity_poly.entity_id
_entity_poly.type
_entity_poly.pdbx_seq_one_letter_code
_entity_poly.pdbx_strand_id
1 'polypeptide(L)'
;WKAPEPLVWAAVGSGVLLLLPGFALKMLGLNGVIVLMIVYFFQGIAVVAFYLHKKQVPRLARIMIYFIIAVQQLVMLIVVAGGFFDTWFNFRKLGKPPATA
;
A
#
# COMPACT_ATOMS: atom_id res chain seq x y z
N TRP A 1 7.28 -0.56 8.80
CA TRP A 1 6.71 0.77 8.56
C TRP A 1 5.23 0.64 8.23
N LYS A 2 4.37 1.44 8.87
CA LYS A 2 2.91 1.51 8.66
C LYS A 2 2.56 2.96 8.34
N ALA A 3 1.80 3.21 7.28
CA ALA A 3 1.37 4.57 6.97
C ALA A 3 0.36 5.09 8.01
N PRO A 4 0.30 6.40 8.25
CA PRO A 4 -0.72 7.01 9.11
C PRO A 4 -2.13 6.72 8.60
N GLU A 5 -3.07 6.43 9.50
CA GLU A 5 -4.48 6.18 9.15
C GLU A 5 -5.16 7.34 8.38
N PRO A 6 -4.88 8.63 8.67
CA PRO A 6 -5.45 9.74 7.91
C PRO A 6 -5.09 9.75 6.41
N LEU A 7 -3.97 9.11 6.00
CA LEU A 7 -3.59 9.06 4.58
C LEU A 7 -4.58 8.26 3.72
N VAL A 8 -5.39 7.40 4.34
CA VAL A 8 -6.43 6.66 3.63
C VAL A 8 -7.48 7.63 3.09
N TRP A 9 -7.88 8.61 3.89
CA TRP A 9 -8.83 9.64 3.47
C TRP A 9 -8.26 10.54 2.38
N ALA A 10 -6.95 10.81 2.39
CA ALA A 10 -6.28 11.50 1.29
C ALA A 10 -6.35 10.71 -0.02
N ALA A 11 -6.24 9.37 0.03
CA ALA A 11 -6.36 8.49 -1.14
C ALA A 11 -7.79 8.48 -1.68
N VAL A 12 -8.78 8.36 -0.79
CA VAL A 12 -10.19 8.43 -1.15
C VAL A 12 -10.51 9.79 -1.77
N GLY A 13 -10.06 10.88 -1.15
CA GLY A 13 -10.26 12.24 -1.67
C GLY A 13 -9.62 12.44 -3.05
N SER A 14 -8.40 11.93 -3.25
CA SER A 14 -7.70 11.99 -4.55
C SER A 14 -8.43 11.17 -5.62
N GLY A 15 -8.98 10.01 -5.26
CA GLY A 15 -9.81 9.19 -6.15
C GLY A 15 -11.13 9.87 -6.52
N VAL A 16 -11.79 10.51 -5.56
CA VAL A 16 -13.03 11.28 -5.81
C VAL A 16 -12.75 12.48 -6.72
N LEU A 17 -11.64 13.19 -6.51
CA LEU A 17 -11.21 14.31 -7.36
C LEU A 17 -11.05 13.91 -8.84
N LEU A 18 -10.62 12.68 -9.12
CA LEU A 18 -10.49 12.18 -10.50
C LEU A 18 -11.84 11.94 -11.20
N LEU A 19 -12.90 11.66 -10.43
CA LEU A 19 -14.25 11.45 -10.95
C LEU A 19 -14.96 12.78 -11.28
N LEU A 20 -14.48 13.90 -10.72
CA LEU A 20 -15.07 15.21 -10.97
C LEU A 20 -14.67 15.76 -12.36
N PRO A 21 -15.61 16.44 -13.05
CA PRO A 21 -15.30 17.12 -14.31
C PRO A 21 -14.51 18.41 -14.02
N GLY A 22 -13.23 18.43 -14.40
CA GLY A 22 -12.39 19.63 -14.34
C GLY A 22 -10.91 19.30 -14.54
N PHE A 23 -10.24 20.01 -15.46
CA PHE A 23 -8.83 19.73 -15.80
C PHE A 23 -7.90 19.89 -14.59
N ALA A 24 -8.04 20.98 -13.83
CA ALA A 24 -7.24 21.24 -12.63
C ALA A 24 -7.50 20.22 -11.50
N LEU A 25 -8.77 19.85 -11.27
CA LEU A 25 -9.16 18.86 -10.26
C LEU A 25 -8.60 17.48 -10.60
N LYS A 26 -8.66 17.08 -11.88
CA LYS A 26 -8.07 15.83 -12.38
C LYS A 26 -6.55 15.81 -12.21
N MET A 27 -5.85 16.91 -12.51
CA MET A 27 -4.41 16.99 -12.27
C MET A 27 -4.06 16.86 -10.79
N LEU A 28 -4.81 17.52 -9.90
CA LEU A 28 -4.63 17.41 -8.45
C LEU A 28 -4.88 15.98 -7.95
N GLY A 29 -5.99 15.37 -8.37
CA GLY A 29 -6.31 13.98 -8.05
C GLY A 29 -5.26 13.00 -8.55
N LEU A 30 -4.78 13.17 -9.80
CA LEU A 30 -3.76 12.30 -10.40
C LEU A 30 -2.44 12.37 -9.63
N ASN A 31 -1.96 13.58 -9.35
CA ASN A 31 -0.73 13.78 -8.58
C ASN A 31 -0.87 13.22 -7.15
N GLY A 32 -2.02 13.44 -6.51
CA GLY A 32 -2.32 12.87 -5.20
C GLY A 32 -2.27 11.34 -5.21
N VAL A 33 -2.94 10.70 -6.17
CA VAL A 33 -2.92 9.24 -6.33
C VAL A 33 -1.51 8.72 -6.62
N ILE A 34 -0.72 9.39 -7.46
CA ILE A 34 0.68 9.00 -7.75
C ILE A 34 1.54 9.01 -6.48
N VAL A 35 1.49 10.09 -5.70
CA VAL A 35 2.25 10.19 -4.44
C VAL A 35 1.82 9.10 -3.47
N LEU A 36 0.51 8.87 -3.34
CA LEU A 36 -0.03 7.86 -2.43
C LEU A 36 0.28 6.44 -2.90
N MET A 37 0.30 6.17 -4.20
CA MET A 37 0.72 4.88 -4.75
C MET A 37 2.14 4.52 -4.30
N ILE A 38 3.07 5.47 -4.31
CA ILE A 38 4.45 5.24 -3.83
C ILE A 38 4.45 4.90 -2.33
N VAL A 39 3.69 5.65 -1.52
CA VAL A 39 3.60 5.41 -0.07
C VAL A 39 3.04 4.02 0.23
N TYR A 40 1.93 3.66 -0.39
CA TYR A 40 1.29 2.34 -0.19
C TYR A 40 2.07 1.20 -0.85
N PHE A 41 2.87 1.46 -1.89
CA PHE A 41 3.82 0.49 -2.43
C PHE A 41 4.84 0.06 -1.37
N PHE A 42 5.50 1.02 -0.70
CA PHE A 42 6.44 0.71 0.37
C PHE A 42 5.76 -0.02 1.55
N GLN A 43 4.53 0.36 1.88
CA GLN A 43 3.74 -0.35 2.89
C GLN A 43 3.46 -1.80 2.46
N GLY A 44 3.05 -2.01 1.22
CA GLY A 44 2.78 -3.32 0.64
C GLY A 44 4.01 -4.21 0.61
N ILE A 45 5.15 -3.68 0.19
CA ILE A 45 6.44 -4.41 0.25
C ILE A 45 6.77 -4.81 1.69
N ALA A 46 6.52 -3.94 2.66
CA ALA A 46 6.74 -4.26 4.07
C ALA A 46 5.78 -5.34 4.61
N VAL A 47 4.57 -5.47 4.05
CA VAL A 47 3.65 -6.59 4.32
C VAL A 47 4.19 -7.88 3.70
N VAL A 48 4.55 -7.84 2.42
CA VAL A 48 5.13 -9.00 1.71
C VAL A 48 6.38 -9.49 2.44
N ALA A 49 7.31 -8.59 2.76
CA ALA A 49 8.53 -8.90 3.50
C ALA A 49 8.25 -9.55 4.86
N PHE A 50 7.24 -9.05 5.60
CA PHE A 50 6.81 -9.65 6.86
C PHE A 50 6.33 -11.09 6.69
N TYR A 51 5.48 -11.36 5.69
CA TYR A 51 5.00 -12.71 5.42
C TYR A 51 6.08 -13.65 4.90
N LEU A 52 6.99 -13.17 4.04
CA LEU A 52 8.14 -13.94 3.56
C LEU A 52 9.10 -14.31 4.69
N HIS A 53 9.29 -13.39 5.64
CA HIS A 53 10.09 -13.67 6.84
C HIS A 53 9.37 -14.65 7.77
N LYS A 54 8.09 -14.43 8.05
CA LYS A 54 7.27 -15.30 8.91
C LYS A 54 7.19 -16.74 8.39
N LYS A 55 7.11 -16.92 7.07
CA LYS A 55 7.10 -18.25 6.43
C LYS A 55 8.49 -18.85 6.20
N GLN A 56 9.56 -18.23 6.72
CA GLN A 56 10.95 -18.71 6.55
C GLN A 56 11.33 -18.96 5.08
N VAL A 57 10.80 -18.14 4.17
CA VAL A 57 11.04 -18.32 2.72
C VAL A 57 12.53 -18.16 2.43
N PRO A 58 13.17 -19.07 1.67
CA PRO A 58 14.59 -19.02 1.36
C PRO A 58 14.97 -17.76 0.57
N ARG A 59 16.21 -17.30 0.71
CA ARG A 59 16.69 -16.02 0.13
C ARG A 59 16.46 -15.95 -1.38
N LEU A 60 16.71 -17.03 -2.11
CA LEU A 60 16.52 -17.08 -3.57
C LEU A 60 15.06 -16.83 -3.98
N ALA A 61 14.11 -17.47 -3.30
CA ALA A 61 12.69 -17.28 -3.57
C ALA A 61 12.22 -15.85 -3.24
N ARG A 62 12.78 -15.20 -2.21
CA ARG A 62 12.50 -13.78 -1.92
C ARG A 62 12.95 -12.88 -3.07
N ILE A 63 14.13 -13.12 -3.65
CA ILE A 63 14.65 -12.36 -4.79
C ILE A 63 13.72 -12.53 -6.00
N MET A 64 13.30 -13.77 -6.31
CA MET A 64 12.36 -14.02 -7.42
C MET A 64 11.03 -13.30 -7.21
N ILE A 65 10.48 -13.30 -5.99
CA ILE A 65 9.22 -12.60 -5.69
C ILE A 65 9.37 -11.09 -5.88
N TYR A 66 10.45 -10.49 -5.37
CA TYR A 66 10.69 -9.06 -5.58
C TYR A 66 10.92 -8.71 -7.05
N PHE A 67 11.60 -9.60 -7.80
CA PHE A 67 11.78 -9.44 -9.24
C PHE A 67 10.43 -9.48 -9.98
N ILE A 68 9.56 -10.43 -9.66
CA ILE A 68 8.21 -10.51 -10.24
C ILE A 68 7.41 -9.24 -9.92
N ILE A 69 7.45 -8.76 -8.67
CA ILE A 69 6.76 -7.52 -8.27
C ILE A 69 7.28 -6.31 -9.08
N ALA A 70 8.58 -6.26 -9.36
CA ALA A 70 9.20 -5.16 -10.10
C ALA A 70 8.91 -5.20 -11.61
N VAL A 71 8.87 -6.39 -12.22
CA VAL A 71 8.65 -6.56 -13.67
C VAL A 71 7.16 -6.53 -14.03
N GLN A 72 6.31 -7.09 -13.17
CA GLN A 72 4.87 -7.19 -13.42
C GLN A 72 4.13 -6.02 -12.78
N GLN A 73 3.75 -5.03 -13.60
CA GLN A 73 3.03 -3.84 -13.13
C GLN A 73 1.70 -4.18 -12.44
N LEU A 74 0.98 -5.22 -12.90
CA LEU A 74 -0.24 -5.69 -12.23
C LEU A 74 0.05 -6.20 -10.81
N VAL A 75 1.14 -6.94 -10.62
CA VAL A 75 1.54 -7.44 -9.29
C VAL A 75 1.94 -6.28 -8.39
N MET A 76 2.63 -5.27 -8.94
CA MET A 76 2.95 -4.04 -8.22
C MET A 76 1.69 -3.35 -7.68
N LEU A 77 0.64 -3.23 -8.49
CA LEU A 77 -0.63 -2.64 -8.08
C LEU A 77 -1.33 -3.48 -6.99
N ILE A 78 -1.26 -4.82 -7.07
CA ILE A 78 -1.77 -5.70 -6.01
C ILE A 78 -1.00 -5.47 -4.70
N VAL A 79 0.31 -5.28 -4.76
CA VAL A 79 1.13 -4.99 -3.58
C VAL A 79 0.75 -3.63 -2.97
N VAL A 80 0.57 -2.60 -3.79
CA VAL A 80 0.07 -1.28 -3.36
C VAL A 80 -1.29 -1.42 -2.68
N ALA A 81 -2.23 -2.13 -3.31
CA ALA A 81 -3.56 -2.37 -2.75
C ALA A 81 -3.48 -3.14 -1.42
N GLY A 82 -2.64 -4.18 -1.34
CA GLY A 82 -2.38 -4.91 -0.09
C GLY A 82 -1.81 -4.01 1.00
N GLY A 83 -0.92 -3.08 0.65
CA GLY A 83 -0.41 -2.04 1.55
C GLY A 83 -1.50 -1.09 2.03
N PHE A 84 -2.38 -0.65 1.13
CA PHE A 84 -3.55 0.16 1.47
C PHE A 84 -4.48 -0.56 2.45
N PHE A 85 -4.86 -1.81 2.14
CA PHE A 85 -5.74 -2.62 2.99
C PHE A 85 -5.10 -3.00 4.34
N ASP A 86 -3.77 -3.16 4.41
CA ASP A 86 -3.06 -3.38 5.69
C ASP A 86 -3.29 -2.24 6.69
N THR A 87 -3.63 -1.04 6.23
CA THR A 87 -3.93 0.10 7.10
C THR A 87 -5.19 -0.15 7.94
N TRP A 88 -6.24 -0.75 7.35
CA TRP A 88 -7.47 -1.12 8.04
C TRP A 88 -7.40 -2.48 8.72
N PHE A 89 -6.96 -3.50 7.99
CA PHE A 89 -6.99 -4.89 8.48
C PHE A 89 -5.84 -5.21 9.44
N ASN A 90 -4.79 -4.39 9.48
CA ASN A 90 -3.59 -4.60 10.28
C ASN A 90 -3.09 -6.06 10.17
N PHE A 91 -2.80 -6.52 8.95
CA PHE A 91 -2.41 -7.91 8.70
C PHE A 91 -1.16 -8.33 9.47
N ARG A 92 -0.30 -7.35 9.77
CA ARG A 92 0.92 -7.54 10.55
C ARG A 92 0.69 -7.52 12.06
N LYS A 93 -0.53 -7.24 12.53
CA LYS A 93 -0.88 -7.05 13.96
C LYS A 93 0.13 -6.17 14.69
N LEU A 94 0.56 -5.09 14.04
CA LEU A 94 1.51 -4.15 14.61
C LEU A 94 0.72 -3.12 15.43
N GLY A 95 0.85 -3.16 16.76
CA GLY A 95 0.16 -2.25 17.69
C GLY A 95 -0.60 -2.99 18.81
N LYS A 96 -0.51 -2.48 20.04
CA LYS A 96 -1.09 -3.03 21.28
C LYS A 96 -2.58 -3.38 21.12
N PRO A 97 -3.12 -4.38 21.87
CA PRO A 97 -4.56 -4.56 22.00
C PRO A 97 -5.19 -3.23 22.43
N PRO A 98 -6.43 -2.91 22.00
CA PRO A 98 -7.13 -1.77 22.54
C PRO A 98 -7.08 -1.86 24.06
N ALA A 99 -6.61 -0.80 24.73
CA ALA A 99 -6.74 -0.71 26.16
C ALA A 99 -8.25 -0.80 26.43
N THR A 100 -8.66 -1.92 27.03
CA THR A 100 -9.99 -2.13 27.56
C THR A 100 -10.32 -0.93 28.45
N ALA A 101 -11.30 -0.13 28.02
CA ALA A 101 -11.97 0.85 28.88
C ALA A 101 -13.12 0.14 29.58
#